data_AF-A0A327LST1-F1
#
_entry.id   AF-A0A327LST1-F1
#
_cell.length_a   1.000
_cell.length_b   1.000
_cell.length_c   1.000
_cell.angle_alpha   90.00
_cell.angle_beta   90.00
_cell.angle_gamma   90.00
#
_symmetry.space_group_name_H-M   'P 1'
#
loop_
_entity.id
_entity.type
_entity.pdbx_description
1 polymer ?
#
loop_
_entity_poly.entity_id
_entity_poly.type
_entity_poly.pdbx_seq_one_letter_code
_entity_poly.pdbx_strand_id
1 'polypeptide(L)'
;MIVAGFGFSTRGTTESLRNALQRACAAARIPAPQALTTVEDKAAMLAPLAQELGLPLHPISQEMLASQATPTQSSRVAAERGTGSVAEATALAVAGPGSRLLTPRIHAQDRLASCALAEGTPR
;
A
#
# COMPACT_ATOMS: atom_id res chain seq x y z
N MET A 1 -8.81 9.37 7.94
CA MET A 1 -8.88 8.42 6.81
C MET A 1 -7.74 7.43 6.94
N ILE A 2 -8.03 6.14 6.79
CA ILE A 2 -7.07 5.04 6.79
C ILE A 2 -6.95 4.51 5.37
N VAL A 3 -5.73 4.47 4.85
CA VAL A 3 -5.42 4.03 3.49
C VAL A 3 -4.52 2.80 3.53
N ALA A 4 -4.86 1.80 2.73
CA ALA A 4 -4.04 0.62 2.51
C ALA A 4 -3.21 0.75 1.23
N GLY A 5 -1.89 0.90 1.37
CA GLY A 5 -0.96 0.95 0.26
C GLY A 5 -0.35 -0.41 -0.04
N PHE A 6 -0.21 -0.74 -1.33
CA PHE A 6 0.22 -2.06 -1.80
C PHE A 6 1.50 -1.99 -2.64
N GLY A 7 2.39 -2.93 -2.36
CA GLY A 7 3.51 -3.28 -3.24
C GLY A 7 3.55 -4.80 -3.48
N PHE A 8 3.66 -5.23 -4.73
CA PHE A 8 3.59 -6.65 -5.10
C PHE A 8 4.40 -6.97 -6.37
N SER A 9 4.75 -8.23 -6.56
CA SER A 9 5.41 -8.71 -7.78
C SER A 9 4.39 -8.96 -8.90
N THR A 10 4.85 -9.09 -10.15
CA THR A 10 3.98 -9.47 -11.30
C THR A 10 3.37 -10.87 -11.16
N ARG A 11 3.92 -11.71 -10.26
CA ARG A 11 3.36 -13.02 -9.91
C ARG A 11 2.31 -12.95 -8.80
N GLY A 12 2.12 -11.78 -8.19
CA GLY A 12 1.15 -11.59 -7.12
C GLY A 12 -0.28 -11.79 -7.63
N THR A 13 -1.09 -12.47 -6.84
CA THR A 13 -2.50 -12.75 -7.14
C THR A 13 -3.42 -11.88 -6.30
N THR A 14 -4.71 -11.80 -6.66
CA THR A 14 -5.73 -11.15 -5.82
C THR A 14 -5.75 -11.74 -4.39
N GLU A 15 -5.51 -13.05 -4.25
CA GLU A 15 -5.43 -13.71 -2.95
C GLU A 15 -4.19 -13.27 -2.17
N SER A 16 -3.04 -13.11 -2.83
CA SER A 16 -1.83 -12.55 -2.21
C SER A 16 -2.11 -11.13 -1.66
N LEU A 17 -2.81 -10.29 -2.43
CA LEU A 17 -3.19 -8.93 -2.03
C LEU A 17 -4.15 -8.94 -0.84
N ARG A 18 -5.20 -9.77 -0.91
CA ARG A 18 -6.19 -9.96 0.16
C ARG A 18 -5.53 -10.43 1.46
N ASN A 19 -4.63 -11.40 1.38
CA ASN A 19 -3.87 -11.91 2.52
C ASN A 19 -2.99 -10.81 3.15
N ALA A 20 -2.27 -10.03 2.33
CA ALA A 20 -1.47 -8.92 2.84
C ALA A 20 -2.33 -7.88 3.56
N LEU A 21 -3.50 -7.53 3.01
CA LEU A 21 -4.44 -6.58 3.61
C LEU A 21 -4.96 -7.07 4.96
N GLN A 22 -5.49 -8.30 5.01
CA GLN A 22 -6.03 -8.90 6.23
C GLN A 22 -4.98 -8.91 7.36
N ARG A 23 -3.74 -9.27 7.02
CA ARG A 23 -2.63 -9.29 7.98
C ARG A 23 -2.25 -7.89 8.46
N ALA A 24 -2.24 -6.90 7.57
CA ALA A 24 -1.99 -5.50 7.95
C ALA A 24 -3.10 -4.97 8.87
N CYS A 25 -4.38 -5.20 8.54
CA CYS A 25 -5.51 -4.81 9.38
C CYS A 25 -5.46 -5.46 10.77
N ALA A 26 -5.16 -6.76 10.82
CA ALA A 26 -4.99 -7.48 12.09
C ALA A 26 -3.85 -6.90 12.93
N ALA A 27 -2.69 -6.61 12.33
CA ALA A 27 -1.55 -6.01 13.01
C ALA A 27 -1.86 -4.59 13.52
N ALA A 28 -2.60 -3.79 12.75
CA ALA A 28 -3.04 -2.45 13.11
C ALA A 28 -4.21 -2.43 14.12
N ARG A 29 -4.87 -3.58 14.35
CA ARG A 29 -6.11 -3.71 15.14
C ARG A 29 -7.24 -2.81 14.61
N ILE A 30 -7.39 -2.76 13.29
CA ILE A 30 -8.51 -2.06 12.63
C ILE A 30 -9.37 -3.05 11.82
N PRO A 31 -10.68 -2.78 11.66
CA PRO A 31 -11.56 -3.68 10.91
C PRO A 31 -11.33 -3.64 9.40
N ALA A 32 -11.13 -2.44 8.83
CA ALA A 32 -10.93 -2.24 7.39
C ALA A 32 -10.30 -0.87 7.10
N PRO A 33 -9.58 -0.70 5.97
CA PRO A 33 -9.22 0.61 5.45
C PRO A 33 -10.43 1.28 4.77
N GLN A 34 -10.29 2.55 4.43
CA GLN A 34 -11.31 3.33 3.71
C GLN A 34 -10.95 3.53 2.23
N ALA A 35 -9.70 3.28 1.84
CA ALA A 35 -9.25 3.33 0.46
C ALA A 35 -8.04 2.40 0.23
N LEU A 36 -7.84 1.98 -1.02
CA LEU A 36 -6.66 1.24 -1.46
C LEU A 36 -5.80 2.12 -2.37
N THR A 37 -4.49 1.87 -2.38
CA THR A 37 -3.55 2.58 -3.26
C THR A 37 -2.39 1.69 -3.67
N THR A 38 -1.86 1.96 -4.86
CA THR A 38 -0.59 1.41 -5.35
C THR A 38 -0.02 2.37 -6.39
N VAL A 39 1.09 2.02 -7.02
CA VAL A 39 1.66 2.76 -8.14
C VAL A 39 0.80 2.63 -9.39
N GLU A 40 0.69 3.69 -10.19
CA GLU A 40 -0.16 3.75 -11.40
C GLU A 40 0.02 2.55 -12.35
N ASP A 41 1.26 2.14 -12.60
CA ASP A 41 1.59 1.01 -13.48
C ASP A 41 1.11 -0.35 -12.97
N LYS A 42 0.66 -0.43 -11.71
CA LYS A 42 0.10 -1.63 -11.08
C LYS A 42 -1.36 -1.51 -10.66
N ALA A 43 -1.99 -0.36 -10.91
CA ALA A 43 -3.38 -0.11 -10.52
C ALA A 43 -4.34 -1.17 -11.07
N ALA A 44 -4.17 -1.57 -12.33
CA ALA A 44 -5.02 -2.57 -12.98
C ALA A 44 -5.00 -3.93 -12.27
N MET A 45 -3.88 -4.31 -11.65
CA MET A 45 -3.76 -5.57 -10.90
C MET A 45 -4.41 -5.50 -9.51
N LEU A 46 -4.52 -4.31 -8.92
CA LEU A 46 -5.17 -4.10 -7.62
C LEU A 46 -6.68 -3.83 -7.76
N ALA A 47 -7.14 -3.35 -8.92
CA ALA A 47 -8.52 -2.99 -9.18
C ALA A 47 -9.54 -4.10 -8.86
N PRO A 48 -9.32 -5.40 -9.16
CA PRO A 48 -10.28 -6.45 -8.81
C PRO A 48 -10.53 -6.53 -7.30
N LEU A 49 -9.48 -6.43 -6.47
CA LEU A 49 -9.64 -6.43 -5.02
C LEU A 49 -10.39 -5.18 -4.53
N ALA A 50 -10.10 -4.01 -5.11
CA ALA A 50 -10.81 -2.77 -4.76
C ALA A 50 -12.32 -2.88 -5.06
N GLN A 51 -12.67 -3.44 -6.22
CA GLN A 51 -14.05 -3.69 -6.63
C GLN A 51 -14.74 -4.70 -5.71
N GLU A 52 -14.08 -5.82 -5.41
CA GLU A 52 -14.61 -6.86 -4.50
C GLU A 52 -14.89 -6.30 -3.09
N LEU A 53 -14.09 -5.34 -2.62
CA LEU A 53 -14.25 -4.71 -1.32
C LEU A 53 -15.15 -3.47 -1.33
N GLY A 54 -15.59 -3.00 -2.51
CA GLY A 54 -16.34 -1.75 -2.65
C GLY A 54 -15.56 -0.51 -2.20
N LEU A 55 -14.23 -0.52 -2.32
CA LEU A 55 -13.35 0.56 -1.86
C LEU A 55 -12.81 1.38 -3.04
N PRO A 56 -12.61 2.70 -2.86
CA PRO A 56 -11.94 3.51 -3.86
C PRO A 56 -10.47 3.09 -4.00
N LEU A 57 -9.98 3.11 -5.24
CA LEU A 57 -8.58 2.91 -5.59
C LEU A 57 -7.98 4.25 -6.02
N HIS A 58 -6.92 4.68 -5.33
CA HIS A 58 -6.17 5.91 -5.64
C HIS A 58 -4.75 5.55 -6.09
N PRO A 59 -4.51 5.32 -7.38
CA PRO A 59 -3.15 5.13 -7.89
C PRO A 59 -2.35 6.42 -7.72
N ILE A 60 -1.04 6.28 -7.48
CA ILE A 60 -0.14 7.44 -7.44
C ILE A 60 0.97 7.33 -8.48
N SER A 61 1.42 8.48 -8.96
CA SER A 61 2.52 8.58 -9.91
C SER A 61 3.85 8.16 -9.30
N GLN A 62 4.78 7.76 -10.16
CA GLN A 62 6.14 7.40 -9.77
C GLN A 62 6.90 8.58 -9.13
N GLU A 63 6.58 9.81 -9.54
CA GLU A 63 7.16 11.05 -8.96
C GLU A 63 6.68 11.28 -7.53
N MET A 64 5.37 11.14 -7.31
CA MET A 64 4.79 11.27 -5.97
C MET A 64 5.34 10.19 -5.05
N LEU A 65 5.48 8.96 -5.55
CA LEU A 65 6.06 7.84 -4.81
C LEU A 65 7.50 8.14 -4.33
N ALA A 66 8.36 8.64 -5.23
CA ALA A 66 9.77 8.91 -4.94
C ALA A 66 9.96 10.06 -3.93
N SER A 67 8.97 10.95 -3.79
CA SER A 67 8.99 12.04 -2.81
C SER A 67 8.71 11.58 -1.36
N GLN A 68 8.24 10.35 -1.15
CA GLN A 68 7.83 9.87 0.16
C GLN A 68 8.99 9.28 0.96
N ALA A 69 9.20 9.81 2.16
CA ALA A 69 10.05 9.19 3.16
C ALA A 69 9.36 7.96 3.76
N THR A 70 10.04 6.82 3.74
CA THR A 70 9.52 5.55 4.25
C THR A 70 10.42 5.00 5.35
N PRO A 71 9.87 4.55 6.49
CA PRO A 71 10.68 3.93 7.54
C PRO A 71 11.35 2.63 7.09
N THR A 72 10.65 1.82 6.29
CA THR A 72 11.24 0.58 5.78
C THR A 72 12.10 0.87 4.54
N GLN A 73 13.35 0.44 4.58
CA GLN A 73 14.30 0.62 3.48
C GLN A 73 14.60 -0.72 2.79
N SER A 74 14.34 -0.80 1.48
CA SER A 74 14.71 -1.94 0.63
C SER A 74 15.59 -1.45 -0.50
N SER A 75 16.83 -1.94 -0.58
CA SER A 75 17.79 -1.58 -1.63
C SER A 75 17.25 -1.82 -3.03
N ARG A 76 16.58 -2.97 -3.24
CA ARG A 76 15.93 -3.32 -4.51
C ARG A 76 14.83 -2.32 -4.88
N VAL A 77 13.94 -1.98 -3.95
CA VAL A 77 12.85 -1.04 -4.21
C VAL A 77 13.39 0.38 -4.40
N ALA A 78 14.42 0.77 -3.64
CA ALA A 78 15.06 2.07 -3.82
C ALA A 78 15.66 2.21 -5.22
N ALA A 79 16.32 1.16 -5.73
CA ALA A 79 16.85 1.14 -7.09
C ALA A 79 15.76 1.15 -8.17
N GLU A 80 14.66 0.40 -7.99
CA GLU A 80 13.58 0.28 -8.98
C GLU A 80 12.59 1.45 -8.96
N ARG A 81 12.36 2.06 -7.80
CA ARG A 81 11.20 2.93 -7.52
C ARG A 81 11.55 4.21 -6.76
N GLY A 82 12.81 4.46 -6.44
CA GLY A 82 13.21 5.69 -5.75
C GLY A 82 12.64 5.85 -4.34
N THR A 83 12.16 4.76 -3.71
CA THR A 83 11.63 4.76 -2.34
C THR A 83 12.04 3.48 -1.61
N GLY A 84 12.05 3.50 -0.27
CA GLY A 84 12.37 2.33 0.54
C GLY A 84 11.28 1.25 0.54
N SER A 85 10.02 1.66 0.31
CA SER A 85 8.86 0.76 0.36
C SER A 85 7.68 1.32 -0.43
N VAL A 86 7.28 0.64 -1.53
CA VAL A 86 6.10 1.05 -2.32
C VAL A 86 4.83 1.09 -1.47
N ALA A 87 4.61 0.06 -0.65
CA ALA A 87 3.39 -0.05 0.16
C ALA A 87 3.26 1.13 1.15
N GLU A 88 4.35 1.50 1.81
CA GLU A 88 4.35 2.60 2.78
C GLU A 88 4.25 3.96 2.09
N ALA A 89 5.02 4.18 1.02
CA ALA A 89 5.03 5.43 0.28
C ALA A 89 3.64 5.74 -0.30
N THR A 90 3.01 4.76 -0.97
CA THR A 90 1.67 4.92 -1.54
C THR A 90 0.63 5.24 -0.45
N ALA A 91 0.65 4.51 0.67
CA ALA A 91 -0.26 4.75 1.80
C ALA A 91 -0.13 6.17 2.36
N LEU A 92 1.10 6.63 2.62
CA LEU A 92 1.37 7.97 3.16
C LEU A 92 0.98 9.09 2.19
N ALA A 93 1.31 8.92 0.90
CA ALA A 93 0.98 9.90 -0.13
C ALA A 93 -0.52 10.15 -0.21
N VAL A 94 -1.33 9.09 -0.24
CA VAL A 94 -2.80 9.19 -0.33
C VAL A 94 -3.42 9.60 1.00
N ALA A 95 -2.88 9.16 2.15
CA ALA A 95 -3.33 9.61 3.47
C ALA A 95 -3.04 11.09 3.72
N GLY A 96 -2.10 11.68 2.96
CA GLY A 96 -1.87 13.12 2.89
C GLY A 96 -0.83 13.65 3.89
N PRO A 97 -0.59 14.98 3.89
CA PRO A 97 0.37 15.63 4.77
C PRO A 97 0.06 15.39 6.25
N GLY A 98 1.09 15.11 7.05
CA GLY A 98 0.94 14.80 8.47
C GLY A 98 0.37 13.40 8.75
N SER A 99 0.17 12.58 7.71
CA SER A 99 -0.18 11.18 7.90
C SER A 99 0.94 10.39 8.57
N ARG A 100 0.57 9.27 9.20
CA ARG A 100 1.52 8.35 9.82
C ARG A 100 1.16 6.91 9.51
N LEU A 101 2.16 6.04 9.47
CA LEU A 101 1.92 4.61 9.38
C LEU A 101 1.31 4.08 10.68
N LEU A 102 0.25 3.28 10.54
CA LEU A 102 -0.30 2.46 11.62
C LEU A 102 0.53 1.18 11.80
N THR A 103 1.13 0.68 10.72
CA THR A 103 2.05 -0.46 10.71
C THR A 103 3.15 -0.23 9.68
N PRO A 104 4.37 -0.77 9.90
CA PRO A 104 5.30 -1.02 8.80
C PRO A 104 4.66 -1.94 7.75
N ARG A 105 5.26 -2.06 6.56
CA ARG A 105 4.75 -3.00 5.56
C ARG A 105 4.67 -4.43 6.12
N ILE A 106 3.53 -5.06 5.92
CA ILE A 106 3.28 -6.47 6.23
C ILE A 106 3.22 -7.24 4.92
N HIS A 107 4.03 -8.28 4.81
CA HIS A 107 4.02 -9.16 3.65
C HIS A 107 2.85 -10.15 3.71
N ALA A 108 2.32 -10.56 2.56
CA ALA A 108 1.49 -11.76 2.43
C ALA A 108 2.29 -13.00 2.84
N GLN A 109 1.60 -14.11 3.14
CA GLN A 109 2.23 -15.38 3.49
C GLN A 109 3.14 -15.92 2.38
N ASP A 110 2.70 -15.80 1.12
CA ASP A 110 3.45 -16.19 -0.07
C ASP A 110 4.59 -15.20 -0.44
N ARG A 111 4.68 -14.08 0.28
CA ARG A 111 5.62 -12.97 0.03
C ARG A 111 5.54 -12.35 -1.37
N LEU A 112 4.45 -12.58 -2.11
CA LEU A 112 4.24 -12.01 -3.44
C LEU A 112 3.62 -10.60 -3.39
N ALA A 113 3.00 -10.26 -2.26
CA ALA A 113 2.43 -8.95 -1.98
C ALA A 113 2.85 -8.42 -0.59
N SER A 114 2.68 -7.12 -0.40
CA SER A 114 2.84 -6.42 0.86
C SER A 114 1.85 -5.28 0.95
N CYS A 115 1.38 -5.01 2.17
CA CYS A 115 0.44 -3.95 2.48
C CYS A 115 0.97 -3.13 3.66
N ALA A 116 0.83 -1.80 3.60
CA ALA A 116 1.04 -0.91 4.73
C ALA A 116 -0.22 -0.08 4.95
N LEU A 117 -0.49 0.32 6.19
CA LEU A 117 -1.64 1.15 6.54
C LEU A 117 -1.15 2.50 7.03
N ALA A 118 -1.72 3.57 6.48
CA ALA A 118 -1.48 4.93 6.94
C ALA A 118 -2.78 5.57 7.41
N GLU A 119 -2.71 6.34 8.49
CA GLU A 119 -3.79 7.21 8.95
C GLU A 119 -3.39 8.66 8.69
N GLY A 120 -4.30 9.42 8.09
CA GLY A 120 -4.16 10.86 7.88
C GLY A 120 -5.52 11.56 7.87
N THR A 121 -5.49 12.88 7.72
CA THR A 121 -6.72 13.67 7.64
C THR A 121 -7.34 13.48 6.25
N PRO A 122 -8.66 13.19 6.14
CA PRO A 122 -9.32 13.17 4.83
C PRO A 122 -9.10 14.51 4.12
N ARG A 123 -8.81 14.47 2.82
CA ARG A 123 -8.90 15.64 1.94
C ARG A 123 -10.30 15.76 1.38
#